data_AF-A0A7D4CK17-F1
#
_entry.id   AF-A0A7D4CK17-F1
#
_cell.length_a   1.000
_cell.length_b   1.000
_cell.length_c   1.000
_cell.angle_alpha   90.00
_cell.angle_beta   90.00
_cell.angle_gamma   90.00
#
_symmetry.space_group_name_H-M   'P 1'
#
loop_
_entity.id
_entity.type
_entity.pdbx_description
1 polymer ?
#
loop_
_entity_poly.entity_id
_entity_poly.type
_entity_poly.pdbx_seq_one_letter_code
_entity_poly.pdbx_strand_id
1 'polypeptide(L)' 'MYYVILDSEKYPPSILHEDQYFRWYNPMKKDHQVEYRGSMNQCYDYITRRVQTLP' A
#
# COMPACT_ATOMS: atom_id res chain seq x y z
N MET A 1 -8.25 9.91 -0.53
CA MET A 1 -6.97 9.58 0.17
C MET A 1 -6.37 8.35 -0.49
N TYR A 2 -5.06 8.11 -0.38
CA TYR A 2 -4.39 6.92 -0.94
C TYR A 2 -3.78 6.06 0.16
N TYR A 3 -3.71 4.75 -0.11
CA TYR A 3 -3.19 3.73 0.79
C TYR A 3 -2.03 2.99 0.12
N VAL A 4 -0.94 2.81 0.85
CA VAL A 4 0.15 1.90 0.48
C VAL A 4 -0.11 0.56 1.16
N ILE A 5 -0.21 -0.49 0.37
CA ILE A 5 -0.60 -1.82 0.83
C ILE A 5 0.51 -2.80 0.47
N LEU A 6 1.06 -3.43 1.52
CA LEU A 6 1.93 -4.59 1.37
C LEU A 6 1.04 -5.82 1.31
N ASP A 7 1.07 -6.50 0.17
CA ASP A 7 0.43 -7.79 -0.03
C ASP A 7 1.48 -8.88 0.19
N SER A 8 1.09 -9.98 0.85
CA SER A 8 1.96 -11.14 1.10
C SER A 8 2.51 -11.78 -0.17
N GLU A 9 1.79 -11.67 -1.30
CA GLU A 9 2.15 -12.33 -2.56
C GLU A 9 2.75 -11.38 -3.60
N LYS A 10 2.70 -10.06 -3.38
CA LYS A 10 3.07 -9.07 -4.39
C LYS A 10 4.10 -8.07 -3.88
N TYR A 11 5.16 -7.95 -4.66
CA TYR A 11 6.18 -6.92 -4.50
C TYR A 11 6.39 -6.19 -5.83
N PRO A 12 6.50 -4.84 -5.84
CA PRO A 12 6.47 -3.91 -4.70
C PRO A 12 5.06 -3.67 -4.11
N PRO A 13 4.94 -2.98 -2.96
CA PRO A 13 3.65 -2.57 -2.40
C PRO A 13 2.78 -1.81 -3.43
N SER A 14 1.46 -1.98 -3.33
CA SER A 14 0.49 -1.32 -4.21
C SER A 14 0.03 0.02 -3.62
N ILE A 15 -0.24 1.01 -4.48
CA ILE A 15 -0.92 2.25 -4.09
C ILE A 15 -2.37 2.19 -4.59
N LEU A 16 -3.34 2.26 -3.68
CA LEU A 16 -4.76 2.30 -4.04
C LEU A 16 -5.39 3.62 -3.59
N HIS A 17 -6.30 4.16 -4.40
CA HIS A 17 -7.24 5.17 -3.91
C HIS A 17 -8.18 4.55 -2.86
N GLU A 18 -8.64 5.35 -1.90
CA GLU A 18 -9.55 4.93 -0.82
C GLU A 18 -10.76 4.12 -1.31
N ASP A 19 -11.46 4.59 -2.35
CA ASP A 19 -12.61 3.87 -2.91
C ASP A 19 -12.23 2.50 -3.49
N GLN A 20 -11.03 2.37 -4.06
CA GLN A 20 -10.53 1.10 -4.60
C GLN A 20 -10.12 0.18 -3.45
N TYR A 21 -9.47 0.73 -2.41
CA TYR A 21 -9.09 -0.02 -1.23
C TYR A 21 -10.32 -0.63 -0.56
N PHE A 22 -11.38 0.13 -0.31
CA PHE A 22 -12.57 -0.41 0.36
C PHE A 22 -13.34 -1.45 -0.46
N ARG A 23 -13.27 -1.39 -1.80
CA ARG A 23 -13.84 -2.43 -2.67
C ARG A 23 -13.01 -3.71 -2.68
N TRP A 24 -11.70 -3.59 -2.56
CA TRP A 24 -10.77 -4.70 -2.57
C TRP A 24 -10.60 -5.34 -1.18
N TYR A 25 -10.70 -4.54 -0.12
CA TYR A 25 -10.50 -4.95 1.26
C TYR A 25 -11.47 -6.04 1.68
N ASN A 26 -10.92 -7.15 2.19
CA ASN A 26 -11.69 -8.22 2.80
C ASN A 26 -11.19 -8.47 4.23
N PRO A 27 -11.99 -8.13 5.27
CA PRO A 27 -11.57 -8.27 6.67
C PRO A 27 -11.33 -9.72 7.11
N MET A 28 -11.85 -10.70 6.36
CA MET A 28 -11.63 -12.13 6.65
C MET A 28 -10.29 -12.63 6.11
N LYS A 29 -9.67 -11.91 5.18
CA LYS A 29 -8.36 -12.25 4.62
C LYS A 29 -7.27 -11.44 5.32
N LYS A 30 -6.24 -12.12 5.81
CA LYS A 30 -5.06 -11.53 6.47
C LYS A 30 -3.83 -11.55 5.57
N ASP A 31 -4.05 -11.39 4.27
CA ASP A 31 -3.05 -11.46 3.20
C ASP A 31 -2.39 -10.11 2.90
N HIS A 32 -2.79 -9.04 3.59
CA HIS A 32 -2.30 -7.69 3.34
C HIS A 32 -2.22 -6.82 4.58
N GLN A 33 -1.37 -5.80 4.51
CA GLN A 33 -1.16 -4.80 5.54
C GLN A 33 -1.11 -3.40 4.92
N VAL A 34 -1.84 -2.45 5.50
CA VAL A 34 -1.66 -1.03 5.19
C VAL A 34 -0.40 -0.54 5.88
N GLU A 35 0.58 -0.09 5.11
CA GLU A 35 1.85 0.45 5.63
C GLU A 35 1.82 1.97 5.77
N TYR A 36 1.09 2.67 4.90
CA TYR A 36 1.01 4.13 4.89
C TYR A 36 -0.31 4.63 4.28
N ARG A 37 -0.72 5.85 4.65
CA ARG A 37 -1.84 6.56 4.01
C ARG A 37 -1.53 8.05 3.84
N GLY A 38 -1.94 8.65 2.73
CA GLY A 38 -1.66 10.06 2.45
C GLY A 38 -2.18 10.55 1.10
N SER A 39 -1.61 11.64 0.61
CA SER A 39 -1.77 12.06 -0.79
C SER A 39 -1.03 11.09 -1.72
N MET A 40 -1.38 11.10 -3.01
CA MET A 40 -0.73 10.23 -3.99
C MET A 40 0.79 10.41 -4.01
N ASN A 41 1.26 11.67 -4.00
CA ASN A 41 2.69 11.99 -4.00
C ASN A 41 3.39 11.47 -2.72
N GLN A 42 2.76 11.63 -1.55
CA GLN A 42 3.31 11.12 -0.30
C GLN A 42 3.42 9.58 -0.30
N CYS A 43 2.47 8.88 -0.91
CA CYS A 43 2.53 7.42 -1.06
C CYS A 43 3.67 7.00 -2.01
N TYR A 44 3.88 7.71 -3.12
CA TYR A 44 5.03 7.46 -4.00
C TYR A 44 6.36 7.71 -3.28
N ASP A 45 6.48 8.83 -2.57
CA ASP A 45 7.68 9.15 -1.78
C ASP A 45 7.99 8.07 -0.74
N TYR A 46 6.96 7.54 -0.07
CA TYR A 46 7.09 6.44 0.88
C TYR A 46 7.64 5.17 0.22
N ILE A 47 7.07 4.75 -0.92
CA ILE A 47 7.53 3.55 -1.63
C ILE A 47 8.96 3.72 -2.12
N THR A 48 9.30 4.87 -2.72
CA THR A 48 10.66 5.14 -3.21
C THR A 48 11.69 5.03 -2.09
N ARG A 49 11.43 5.61 -0.91
CA ARG A 49 12.31 5.49 0.26
C ARG A 49 12.42 4.05 0.75
N ARG A 50 11.29 3.34 0.83
CA ARG A 50 11.24 1.93 1.26
C ARG A 50 12.08 1.02 0.37
N VAL A 51 11.97 1.18 -0.95
CA VAL A 51 12.74 0.40 -1.94
C VAL A 51 14.24 0.68 -1.82
N GLN A 52 14.63 1.94 -1.58
CA GLN A 52 16.05 2.31 -1.39
C GLN A 52 16.66 1.76 -0.10
N THR A 53 15.85 1.49 0.92
CA THR A 53 16.32 0.94 2.22
C THR A 53 16.34 -0.58 2.27
N LEU A 54 15.90 -1.28 1.22
CA LEU A 54 16.02 -2.74 1.14
C LEU A 54 17.45 -3.11 0.69
N PRO A 55 18.10 -4.08 1.38
CA PRO A 55 19.46 -4.50 1.07
C PRO A 55 19.59 -5.22 -0.28
#